data_AF-A0A944NWJ6-F1
#
_entry.id   AF-A0A944NWJ6-F1
#
_cell.length_a   1.000
_cell.length_b   1.000
_cell.length_c   1.000
_cell.angle_alpha   90.00
_cell.angle_beta   90.00
_cell.angle_gamma   90.00
#
_symmetry.space_group_name_H-M   'P 1'
#
loop_
_entity.id
_entity.type
_entity.pdbx_description
1 polymer ?
#
loop_
_entity_poly.entity_id
_entity_poly.type
_entity_poly.pdbx_seq_one_letter_code
_entity_poly.pdbx_strand_id
1 'polypeptide(L)'
;MHKRLVNPALAALSGDRASYFTGLVEQVERDPRIEHSANLVYLILKETIPFLPTDLAPADLINQVFAFAAANRARFNKILFDPRYLENPALFSEVTKEFVLGVLSAAMDQHQLIEAEAAKEQAANTYRFSWPDYDSENPFPYDDENDEDED
;
A
#
# COMPACT_ATOMS: atom_id res chain seq x y z
N MET A 1 -24.40 -3.84 -15.97
CA MET A 1 -25.37 -4.27 -14.92
C MET A 1 -24.72 -4.53 -13.56
N HIS A 2 -23.49 -5.05 -13.52
CA HIS A 2 -22.79 -5.44 -12.28
C HIS A 2 -22.37 -4.27 -11.36
N LYS A 3 -22.16 -3.06 -11.91
CA LYS A 3 -21.90 -1.83 -11.14
C LYS A 3 -22.97 -1.56 -10.05
N ARG A 4 -24.22 -1.99 -10.29
CA ARG A 4 -25.33 -1.88 -9.32
C ARG A 4 -25.07 -2.62 -8.00
N LEU A 5 -24.22 -3.66 -7.99
CA LEU A 5 -23.85 -4.38 -6.78
C LEU A 5 -22.99 -3.54 -5.84
N VAL A 6 -22.18 -2.64 -6.41
CA VAL A 6 -21.22 -1.81 -5.69
C VAL A 6 -21.80 -0.44 -5.33
N ASN A 7 -22.83 0.02 -6.06
CA ASN A 7 -23.52 1.28 -5.80
C ASN A 7 -23.94 1.51 -4.32
N PRO A 8 -24.46 0.52 -3.57
CA PRO A 8 -24.77 0.72 -2.15
C PRO A 8 -23.52 0.97 -1.29
N ALA A 9 -22.41 0.29 -1.61
CA ALA A 9 -21.14 0.48 -0.92
C ALA A 9 -20.52 1.86 -1.25
N LEU A 10 -20.65 2.32 -2.50
CA LEU A 10 -20.22 3.65 -2.92
C LEU A 10 -21.08 4.75 -2.30
N ALA A 11 -22.40 4.55 -2.20
CA ALA A 11 -23.32 5.51 -1.60
C ALA A 11 -23.12 5.67 -0.08
N ALA A 12 -22.52 4.67 0.57
CA ALA A 12 -22.15 4.74 1.98
C ALA A 12 -20.85 5.54 2.22
N LEU A 13 -20.07 5.81 1.16
CA LEU A 13 -18.86 6.61 1.23
C LEU A 13 -19.19 8.09 0.99
N SER A 14 -18.43 8.97 1.65
CA SER A 14 -18.56 10.42 1.50
C SER A 14 -17.22 11.06 1.12
N GLY A 15 -17.29 12.23 0.47
CA GLY A 15 -16.12 13.05 0.13
C GLY A 15 -15.15 12.38 -0.85
N ASP A 16 -13.85 12.58 -0.61
CA ASP A 16 -12.78 12.19 -1.53
C ASP A 16 -12.69 10.67 -1.75
N ARG A 17 -13.06 9.87 -0.74
CA ARG A 17 -13.16 8.40 -0.87
C ARG A 17 -14.20 7.99 -1.92
N ALA A 18 -15.36 8.64 -1.94
CA ALA A 18 -16.41 8.31 -2.91
C ALA A 18 -15.94 8.59 -4.34
N SER A 19 -15.27 9.72 -4.57
CA SER A 19 -14.69 10.09 -5.87
C SER A 19 -13.63 9.09 -6.33
N TYR A 20 -12.70 8.73 -5.44
CA TYR A 20 -11.65 7.75 -5.72
C TYR A 20 -12.22 6.40 -6.15
N PHE A 21 -13.10 5.81 -5.32
CA PHE A 21 -13.64 4.47 -5.61
C PHE A 21 -14.62 4.47 -6.79
N THR A 22 -15.30 5.59 -7.07
CA THR A 22 -16.12 5.73 -8.28
C THR A 22 -15.24 5.70 -9.53
N GLY A 23 -14.13 6.44 -9.55
CA GLY A 23 -13.17 6.42 -10.64
C GLY A 23 -12.52 5.04 -10.83
N LEU A 24 -12.19 4.36 -9.72
CA LEU A 24 -11.68 2.99 -9.75
C LEU A 24 -12.67 2.03 -10.40
N VAL A 25 -13.94 2.08 -10.01
CA VAL A 25 -14.98 1.21 -10.56
C VAL A 25 -15.20 1.45 -12.06
N GLU A 26 -15.07 2.70 -12.52
CA GLU A 26 -15.11 3.03 -13.95
C GLU A 26 -13.92 2.51 -14.73
N GLN A 27 -12.72 2.53 -14.13
CA GLN A 27 -11.53 1.94 -14.73
C GLN A 27 -11.65 0.41 -14.81
N VAL A 28 -12.16 -0.24 -13.77
CA VAL A 28 -12.45 -1.68 -13.75
C VAL A 28 -13.44 -2.07 -14.86
N GLU A 29 -14.47 -1.24 -15.10
CA GLU A 29 -15.48 -1.50 -16.14
C GLU A 29 -14.89 -1.43 -17.56
N ARG A 30 -13.83 -0.65 -17.76
CA ARG A 30 -13.12 -0.54 -19.05
C ARG A 30 -12.01 -1.58 -19.22
N ASP A 31 -11.70 -2.35 -18.17
CA ASP A 31 -10.64 -3.35 -18.23
C ASP A 31 -11.13 -4.63 -18.95
N PRO A 32 -10.45 -5.09 -20.01
CA PRO A 32 -10.88 -6.28 -20.76
C PRO A 32 -10.93 -7.56 -19.91
N ARG A 33 -10.18 -7.62 -18.80
CA ARG A 33 -10.16 -8.78 -17.88
C ARG A 33 -11.49 -8.97 -17.15
N ILE A 34 -12.34 -7.95 -17.12
CA ILE A 34 -13.63 -7.99 -16.42
C ILE A 34 -14.59 -8.97 -17.09
N GLU A 35 -14.51 -9.20 -18.41
CA GLU A 35 -15.48 -10.01 -19.15
C GLU A 35 -15.62 -11.44 -18.61
N HIS A 36 -14.51 -12.02 -18.12
CA HIS A 36 -14.48 -13.40 -17.62
C HIS A 36 -14.74 -13.53 -16.12
N SER A 37 -14.79 -12.42 -15.39
CA SER A 37 -14.76 -12.43 -13.91
C SER A 37 -15.60 -11.32 -13.25
N ALA A 38 -16.42 -10.59 -14.02
CA ALA A 38 -17.17 -9.42 -13.56
C ALA A 38 -17.92 -9.65 -12.24
N ASN A 39 -18.71 -10.72 -12.16
CA ASN A 39 -19.50 -11.02 -10.96
C ASN A 39 -18.65 -11.12 -9.69
N LEU A 40 -17.52 -11.85 -9.79
CA LEU A 40 -16.66 -12.13 -8.65
C LEU A 40 -15.88 -10.87 -8.25
N VAL A 41 -15.35 -10.12 -9.23
CA VAL A 41 -14.63 -8.86 -8.99
C VAL A 41 -15.53 -7.82 -8.32
N TYR A 42 -16.75 -7.62 -8.83
CA TYR A 42 -17.68 -6.66 -8.22
C TYR A 42 -18.20 -7.10 -6.85
N LEU A 43 -18.30 -8.41 -6.59
CA LEU A 43 -18.64 -8.92 -5.25
C LEU A 43 -17.52 -8.66 -4.24
N ILE A 44 -16.26 -8.91 -4.62
CA ILE A 44 -15.10 -8.59 -3.79
C ILE A 44 -15.08 -7.09 -3.50
N LEU A 45 -15.14 -6.25 -4.54
CA LEU A 45 -15.12 -4.79 -4.40
C LEU A 45 -16.23 -4.28 -3.49
N LYS A 46 -17.47 -4.78 -3.64
CA LYS A 46 -18.59 -4.39 -2.77
C LYS A 46 -18.26 -4.57 -1.28
N GLU A 47 -17.61 -5.66 -0.93
CA GLU A 47 -17.32 -6.00 0.46
C GLU A 47 -16.05 -5.32 0.98
N THR A 48 -15.07 -5.09 0.13
CA THR A 48 -13.75 -4.59 0.53
C THR A 48 -13.66 -3.07 0.51
N ILE A 49 -14.41 -2.37 -0.36
CA ILE A 49 -14.39 -0.91 -0.51
C ILE A 49 -14.46 -0.13 0.83
N PRO A 50 -15.29 -0.51 1.81
CA PRO A 50 -15.34 0.18 3.10
C PRO A 50 -14.01 0.17 3.88
N PHE A 51 -13.16 -0.83 3.64
CA PHE A 51 -11.92 -1.08 4.39
C PHE A 51 -10.65 -0.75 3.61
N LEU A 52 -10.76 -0.50 2.30
CA LEU A 52 -9.59 -0.23 1.46
C LEU A 52 -9.08 1.21 1.65
N PRO A 53 -7.74 1.41 1.66
CA PRO A 53 -7.12 2.73 1.66
C PRO A 53 -7.29 3.43 0.31
N THR A 54 -7.13 4.75 0.31
CA THR A 54 -7.16 5.59 -0.90
C THR A 54 -5.80 6.02 -1.41
N ASP A 55 -4.74 5.71 -0.66
CA ASP A 55 -3.39 6.22 -0.93
C ASP A 55 -2.68 5.44 -2.05
N LEU A 56 -3.21 4.28 -2.42
CA LEU A 56 -2.74 3.48 -3.55
C LEU A 56 -3.21 4.05 -4.89
N ALA A 57 -2.40 3.88 -5.94
CA ALA A 57 -2.83 4.18 -7.29
C ALA A 57 -3.99 3.25 -7.72
N PRO A 58 -5.05 3.75 -8.37
CA PRO A 58 -6.18 2.93 -8.79
C PRO A 58 -5.76 1.73 -9.66
N ALA A 59 -4.78 1.90 -10.54
CA ALA A 59 -4.28 0.84 -11.41
C ALA A 59 -3.66 -0.33 -10.63
N ASP A 60 -2.94 -0.04 -9.54
CA ASP A 60 -2.31 -1.07 -8.71
C ASP A 60 -3.36 -1.85 -7.94
N LEU A 61 -4.34 -1.14 -7.37
CA LEU A 61 -5.45 -1.78 -6.67
C LEU A 61 -6.28 -2.65 -7.62
N ILE A 62 -6.51 -2.20 -8.85
CA ILE A 62 -7.18 -2.99 -9.90
C ILE A 62 -6.39 -4.28 -10.19
N ASN A 63 -5.08 -4.17 -10.40
CA ASN A 63 -4.23 -5.34 -10.65
C ASN A 63 -4.27 -6.33 -9.48
N GLN A 64 -4.21 -5.85 -8.23
CA GLN A 64 -4.29 -6.68 -7.04
C GLN A 64 -5.65 -7.38 -6.94
N VAL A 65 -6.76 -6.69 -7.20
CA VAL A 65 -8.11 -7.29 -7.19
C VAL A 65 -8.21 -8.40 -8.23
N PHE A 66 -7.74 -8.17 -9.47
CA PHE A 66 -7.80 -9.19 -10.52
C PHE A 66 -6.89 -10.39 -10.22
N ALA A 67 -5.68 -10.16 -9.72
CA ALA A 67 -4.76 -11.22 -9.32
C ALA A 67 -5.37 -12.07 -8.19
N PHE A 68 -5.95 -11.42 -7.18
CA PHE A 68 -6.60 -12.09 -6.07
C PHE A 68 -7.84 -12.89 -6.50
N ALA A 69 -8.67 -12.30 -7.36
CA ALA A 69 -9.83 -12.94 -7.97
C ALA A 69 -9.44 -14.20 -8.76
N ALA A 70 -8.36 -14.14 -9.54
CA ALA A 70 -7.84 -15.27 -10.31
C ALA A 70 -7.29 -16.38 -9.39
N ALA A 71 -6.47 -16.01 -8.40
CA ALA A 71 -5.85 -16.96 -7.47
C ALA A 71 -6.89 -17.71 -6.61
N ASN A 72 -7.94 -17.01 -6.17
CA ASN A 72 -8.95 -17.57 -5.27
C ASN A 72 -10.22 -18.05 -5.99
N ARG A 73 -10.24 -18.07 -7.32
CA ARG A 73 -11.43 -18.44 -8.11
C ARG A 73 -12.04 -19.78 -7.70
N ALA A 74 -11.21 -20.80 -7.46
CA ALA A 74 -11.68 -22.11 -7.04
C ALA A 74 -12.31 -22.09 -5.64
N ARG A 75 -11.72 -21.34 -4.69
CA ARG A 75 -12.26 -21.15 -3.32
C ARG A 75 -13.61 -20.42 -3.38
N PHE A 76 -13.69 -19.34 -4.15
CA PHE A 76 -14.93 -18.58 -4.31
C PHE A 76 -16.04 -19.38 -4.96
N ASN A 77 -15.74 -20.15 -6.01
CA ASN A 77 -16.73 -21.05 -6.60
C ASN A 77 -17.22 -22.08 -5.58
N LYS A 78 -16.32 -22.69 -4.80
CA LYS A 78 -16.70 -23.65 -3.75
C LYS A 78 -17.65 -23.02 -2.73
N ILE A 79 -17.36 -21.79 -2.28
CA ILE A 79 -18.21 -21.05 -1.32
C ILE A 79 -19.57 -20.71 -1.95
N LEU A 80 -19.58 -20.14 -3.15
CA LEU A 80 -20.81 -19.71 -3.82
C LEU A 80 -21.77 -20.87 -4.14
N PHE A 81 -21.24 -22.07 -4.38
CA PHE A 81 -22.03 -23.27 -4.63
C PHE A 81 -22.25 -24.14 -3.37
N ASP A 82 -21.72 -23.75 -2.21
CA ASP A 82 -21.98 -24.43 -0.94
C ASP A 82 -23.33 -23.95 -0.39
N PRO A 83 -24.29 -24.83 -0.08
CA PRO A 83 -25.56 -24.45 0.53
C PRO A 83 -25.39 -23.68 1.85
N ARG A 84 -24.27 -23.87 2.56
CA ARG A 84 -23.94 -23.13 3.79
C ARG A 84 -23.74 -21.64 3.57
N TYR A 85 -23.45 -21.21 2.35
CA TYR A 85 -23.34 -19.78 2.04
C TYR A 85 -24.68 -19.05 2.15
N LEU A 86 -25.79 -19.74 1.87
CA LEU A 86 -27.13 -19.17 2.06
C LEU A 86 -27.45 -18.95 3.54
N GLU A 87 -26.90 -19.80 4.41
CA GLU A 87 -27.07 -19.70 5.86
C GLU A 87 -26.07 -18.71 6.48
N ASN A 88 -24.85 -18.65 5.95
CA ASN A 88 -23.74 -17.88 6.48
C ASN A 88 -22.99 -17.11 5.38
N PRO A 89 -23.42 -15.87 5.06
CA PRO A 89 -22.73 -15.02 4.08
C PRO A 89 -21.33 -14.59 4.56
N ALA A 90 -21.02 -14.75 5.86
CA ALA A 90 -19.72 -14.44 6.44
C ALA A 90 -18.56 -15.27 5.85
N LEU A 91 -18.83 -16.42 5.23
CA LEU A 91 -17.81 -17.26 4.60
C LEU A 91 -17.10 -16.55 3.44
N PHE A 92 -17.82 -15.68 2.72
CA PHE A 92 -17.23 -14.85 1.66
C PHE A 92 -16.37 -13.74 2.28
N SER A 93 -16.83 -13.17 3.40
CA SER A 93 -16.13 -12.10 4.15
C SER A 93 -14.78 -12.53 4.72
N GLU A 94 -14.62 -13.81 5.08
CA GLU A 94 -13.34 -14.33 5.59
C GLU A 94 -12.26 -14.28 4.51
N VAL A 95 -12.60 -14.67 3.28
CA VAL A 95 -11.65 -14.66 2.16
C VAL A 95 -11.36 -13.24 1.72
N THR A 96 -12.36 -12.35 1.69
CA THR A 96 -12.13 -10.95 1.30
C THR A 96 -11.37 -10.14 2.37
N LYS A 97 -11.40 -10.53 3.64
CA LYS A 97 -10.51 -9.97 4.68
C LYS A 97 -9.05 -10.28 4.41
N GLU A 98 -8.71 -11.48 3.93
CA GLU A 98 -7.35 -11.82 3.50
C GLU A 98 -6.85 -10.84 2.43
N PHE A 99 -7.73 -10.47 1.49
CA PHE A 99 -7.43 -9.46 0.47
C PHE A 99 -7.16 -8.08 1.06
N VAL A 100 -8.03 -7.60 1.96
CA VAL A 100 -7.85 -6.28 2.61
C VAL A 100 -6.52 -6.22 3.35
N LEU A 101 -6.17 -7.28 4.10
CA LEU A 101 -4.88 -7.37 4.78
C LEU A 101 -3.71 -7.32 3.79
N GLY A 102 -3.81 -8.02 2.66
CA GLY A 102 -2.82 -7.97 1.60
C GLY A 102 -2.63 -6.56 1.03
N VAL A 103 -3.72 -5.86 0.71
CA VAL A 103 -3.67 -4.48 0.19
C VAL A 103 -3.06 -3.52 1.22
N LEU A 104 -3.44 -3.65 2.50
CA LEU A 104 -2.90 -2.81 3.57
C LEU A 104 -1.40 -3.05 3.76
N SER A 105 -0.94 -4.31 3.73
CA SER A 105 0.50 -4.61 3.81
C SER A 105 1.27 -4.01 2.64
N ALA A 106 0.75 -4.12 1.42
CA ALA A 106 1.38 -3.52 0.24
C ALA A 106 1.42 -1.98 0.33
N ALA A 107 0.37 -1.35 0.86
CA ALA A 107 0.34 0.09 1.09
C ALA A 107 1.41 0.53 2.11
N MET A 108 1.59 -0.24 3.19
CA MET A 108 2.61 0.05 4.20
C MET A 108 4.02 -0.11 3.63
N ASP A 109 4.29 -1.17 2.87
CA ASP A 109 5.58 -1.39 2.23
C ASP A 109 5.91 -0.25 1.25
N GLN A 110 4.92 0.21 0.47
CA GLN A 110 5.09 1.34 -0.44
C GLN A 110 5.39 2.65 0.31
N HIS A 111 4.74 2.88 1.45
CA HIS A 111 5.05 4.01 2.33
C HIS A 111 6.49 3.97 2.85
N GLN A 112 6.96 2.81 3.31
CA GLN A 112 8.33 2.64 3.80
C GLN A 112 9.36 2.90 2.69
N LEU A 113 9.09 2.47 1.45
CA LEU A 113 9.97 2.74 0.31
C LEU A 113 10.05 4.24 0.00
N ILE A 114 8.91 4.95 0.01
CA ILE A 114 8.86 6.39 -0.22
C ILE A 114 9.63 7.15 0.87
N GLU A 115 9.46 6.76 2.14
CA GLU A 115 10.21 7.34 3.25
C GLU A 115 11.72 7.09 3.13
N ALA A 116 12.13 5.88 2.73
CA ALA A 116 13.52 5.53 2.54
C ALA A 116 14.16 6.29 1.37
N GLU A 117 13.41 6.54 0.29
CA GLU A 117 13.86 7.36 -0.84
C GLU A 117 13.99 8.84 -0.45
N ALA A 118 13.00 9.39 0.27
CA ALA A 118 13.06 10.75 0.79
C ALA A 118 14.25 10.96 1.76
N ALA A 119 14.53 9.97 2.61
CA ALA A 119 15.69 9.99 3.51
C ALA A 119 17.02 9.96 2.72
N LYS A 120 17.10 9.19 1.62
CA LYS A 120 18.27 9.20 0.73
C LYS A 120 18.47 10.53 0.04
N GLU A 121 17.40 11.17 -0.43
CA GLU A 121 17.48 12.50 -1.03
C GLU A 121 17.90 13.58 -0.03
N GLN A 122 17.39 13.53 1.20
CA GLN A 122 17.83 14.40 2.29
C GLN A 122 19.30 14.15 2.66
N ALA A 123 19.74 12.89 2.72
CA ALA A 123 21.14 12.56 2.97
C ALA A 123 22.06 13.02 1.82
N ALA A 124 21.61 12.94 0.57
CA ALA A 124 22.34 13.42 -0.60
C ALA A 124 22.43 14.96 -0.64
N ASN A 125 21.40 15.67 -0.18
CA ASN A 125 21.39 17.13 -0.05
C ASN A 125 22.06 17.64 1.23
N THR A 126 22.38 16.76 2.18
CA THR A 126 23.17 17.12 3.35
C THR A 126 24.63 17.12 2.95
N TYR A 127 25.17 18.30 2.64
CA TYR A 127 26.61 18.50 2.47
C TYR A 127 27.32 18.01 3.74
N ARG A 128 27.96 16.85 3.64
CA ARG A 128 28.75 16.28 4.72
C ARG A 128 30.07 17.05 4.79
N PHE A 129 30.13 18.06 5.67
CA PHE A 129 31.40 18.63 6.11
C PHE A 129 32.16 17.55 6.89
N SER A 130 32.89 16.71 6.15
CA SER A 130 34.03 16.02 6.73
C SER A 130 35.13 17.07 6.86
N TRP A 131 35.53 17.35 8.09
CA TRP A 131 36.78 18.05 8.33
C TRP A 131 37.89 17.22 7.66
N PRO A 132 38.83 17.83 6.92
CA PRO A 132 39.92 17.06 6.34
C PRO A 132 40.66 16.38 7.47
N ASP A 133 40.85 15.06 7.33
CA ASP A 133 41.62 14.24 8.26
C ASP A 133 42.96 14.92 8.54
N TYR A 134 43.07 15.55 9.71
CA TYR A 134 44.34 15.91 10.33
C TYR A 134 44.93 14.63 10.92
N ASP A 135 45.25 13.65 10.06
CA ASP A 135 46.05 12.51 10.51
C ASP A 135 47.52 12.80 10.24
N SER A 136 48.20 13.19 11.32
CA SER A 136 49.54 12.75 11.72
C SER A 136 50.80 13.63 11.52
N GLU A 137 50.74 14.90 11.12
CA GLU A 137 51.99 15.72 11.06
C GLU A 137 51.95 17.15 11.62
N ASN A 138 50.88 17.59 12.28
CA ASN A 138 50.86 18.94 12.86
C ASN A 138 50.40 18.92 14.33
N PRO A 139 51.32 18.90 15.31
CA PRO A 139 50.94 19.06 16.70
C PRO A 139 50.30 20.43 16.90
N PHE A 140 49.16 20.47 17.59
CA PHE A 140 48.46 21.71 17.91
C PHE A 140 49.42 22.66 18.67
N PRO A 141 49.42 23.97 18.37
CA PRO A 141 50.48 24.91 18.78
C PRO A 141 50.43 25.34 20.27
N TYR A 142 49.83 24.53 21.13
CA TYR A 142 49.80 24.74 22.58
C TYR A 142 50.35 23.51 23.31
N ASP A 143 51.53 23.03 22.89
CA ASP A 143 52.43 22.33 23.81
C ASP A 143 53.14 23.42 24.63
N ASP A 144 52.44 23.88 25.67
CA ASP A 144 53.03 24.67 26.76
C ASP A 144 53.74 23.68 27.71
N GLU A 145 54.90 23.16 27.28
CA GLU A 145 55.91 22.63 28.20
C GLU A 145 57.06 23.64 28.26
N ASN A 146 56.77 24.79 28.89
CA ASN A 146 57.79 25.74 29.32
C ASN A 146 57.80 25.81 30.86
N ASP A 147 58.20 24.71 31.49
CA ASP A 147 58.64 24.71 32.89
C ASP A 147 60.16 24.94 32.93
N GLU A 148 60.57 26.16 32.60
CA GLU A 148 61.83 26.73 33.06
C GLU A 148 61.56 27.39 34.41
N ASP A 149 62.05 26.79 35.50
CA ASP A 149 62.39 27.55 36.71
C ASP A 149 63.74 27.03 37.24
N GLU A 150 64.73 27.93 37.13
CA GLU A 150 66.10 27.84 37.64
C GLU A 150 66.15 27.97 39.19
N ASP A 151 67.20 27.37 39.77
CA ASP A 151 67.78 27.47 41.14
C ASP A 151 67.17 26.69 42.34
#